data_AF-A0AAP2ZK03-F1
#
_entry.id   AF-A0AAP2ZK03-F1
#
_cell.length_a   1.000
_cell.length_b   1.000
_cell.length_c   1.000
_cell.angle_alpha   90.00
_cell.angle_beta   90.00
_cell.angle_gamma   90.00
#
_symmetry.space_group_name_H-M   'P 1'
#
loop_
_entity.id
_entity.type
_entity.pdbx_description
1 polymer ?
#
loop_
_entity_poly.entity_id
_entity_poly.type
_entity_poly.pdbx_seq_one_letter_code
_entity_poly.pdbx_strand_id
1 'polypeptide(L)'
;MAKRSRVQTEQTINQIMDEALRQILTIGFETMSYTTLSEATGISRTGISHHFPRKSDFLVRLDSRIGNLFVAALDFSSQEALETSWMQAMQEEHYRAVLRLFFSLCGGANNEITLFRAVSTARQQAIAELGLAGDRTINHLLGRTAVMLLSNFDVAKAA
;
A
#
# COMPACT_ATOMS: atom_id res chain seq x y z
N MET A 1 29.41 23.72 -14.89
CA MET A 1 28.76 22.59 -14.18
C MET A 1 27.50 22.23 -14.95
N ALA A 2 27.43 21.04 -15.53
CA ALA A 2 26.31 20.64 -16.38
C ALA A 2 25.02 20.51 -15.55
N LYS A 3 24.01 21.29 -15.92
CA LYS A 3 22.63 21.22 -15.44
C LYS A 3 22.19 19.76 -15.59
N ARG A 4 21.98 19.02 -14.49
CA ARG A 4 21.41 17.66 -14.55
C ARG A 4 20.20 17.72 -15.49
N SER A 5 20.16 16.86 -16.50
CA SER A 5 19.03 16.85 -17.42
C SER A 5 17.77 16.48 -16.63
N ARG A 6 16.63 17.07 -16.99
CA ARG A 6 15.33 16.78 -16.35
C ARG A 6 15.06 15.27 -16.25
N VAL A 7 15.49 14.53 -17.28
CA VAL A 7 15.39 13.06 -17.36
C VAL A 7 16.14 12.37 -16.23
N GLN A 8 17.36 12.82 -15.90
CA GLN A 8 18.16 12.19 -14.85
C GLN A 8 17.60 12.44 -13.45
N THR A 9 16.98 13.60 -13.24
CA THR A 9 16.25 13.90 -12.00
C THR A 9 15.01 13.02 -11.85
N GLU A 10 14.23 12.84 -12.93
CA GLU A 10 13.04 11.98 -12.93
C GLU A 10 13.42 10.51 -12.68
N GLN A 11 14.49 10.00 -13.28
CA GLN A 11 15.01 8.66 -13.01
C GLN A 11 15.39 8.46 -11.53
N THR A 12 16.08 9.44 -10.95
CA THR A 12 16.46 9.41 -9.52
C THR A 12 15.22 9.34 -8.63
N ILE A 13 14.21 10.17 -8.91
CA ILE A 13 12.96 10.17 -8.16
C ILE A 13 12.24 8.82 -8.27
N ASN A 14 12.17 8.25 -9.47
CA ASN A 14 11.53 6.94 -9.68
C ASN A 14 12.25 5.83 -8.92
N GLN A 15 13.59 5.81 -8.94
CA GLN A 15 14.38 4.84 -8.18
C GLN A 15 14.10 4.94 -6.67
N ILE A 16 14.03 6.15 -6.12
CA ILE A 16 13.68 6.36 -4.71
C ILE A 16 12.26 5.83 -4.42
N MET A 17 11.31 6.10 -5.32
CA MET A 17 9.91 5.71 -5.16
C MET A 17 9.70 4.20 -5.26
N ASP A 18 10.40 3.52 -6.16
CA ASP A 18 10.37 2.07 -6.29
C ASP A 18 10.92 1.40 -5.03
N GLU A 19 12.03 1.90 -4.51
CA GLU A 19 12.63 1.37 -3.29
C GLU A 19 11.79 1.69 -2.05
N ALA A 20 11.19 2.88 -1.97
CA ALA A 20 10.26 3.24 -0.90
C ALA A 20 9.04 2.32 -0.90
N LEU A 21 8.44 2.06 -2.07
CA LEU A 21 7.33 1.11 -2.17
C LEU A 21 7.75 -0.29 -1.68
N ARG A 22 8.90 -0.78 -2.13
CA ARG A 22 9.43 -2.07 -1.71
C ARG A 22 9.60 -2.14 -0.20
N GLN A 23 10.21 -1.14 0.43
CA GLN A 23 10.41 -1.12 1.88
C GLN A 23 9.08 -1.02 2.64
N ILE A 24 8.15 -0.17 2.19
CA ILE A 24 6.82 -0.03 2.80
C ILE A 24 6.08 -1.37 2.83
N LEU A 25 6.17 -2.15 1.75
CA LEU A 25 5.50 -3.44 1.63
C LEU A 25 6.25 -4.61 2.28
N THR A 26 7.53 -4.44 2.66
CA THR A 26 8.35 -5.53 3.24
C THR A 26 8.65 -5.31 4.71
N ILE A 27 9.23 -4.17 5.06
CA ILE A 27 9.63 -3.83 6.44
C ILE A 27 8.64 -2.90 7.15
N GLY A 28 7.68 -2.34 6.40
CA GLY A 28 6.64 -1.45 6.91
C GLY A 28 7.00 0.03 6.85
N PHE A 29 5.97 0.87 6.75
CA PHE A 29 6.14 2.33 6.66
C PHE A 29 6.85 2.92 7.88
N GLU A 30 6.51 2.48 9.10
CA GLU A 30 7.14 3.00 10.33
C GLU A 30 8.65 2.74 10.38
N THR A 31 9.09 1.56 9.94
CA THR A 31 10.51 1.19 9.91
C THR A 31 11.27 1.87 8.77
N MET A 32 10.62 2.14 7.64
CA MET A 32 11.25 2.83 6.51
C MET A 32 11.76 4.22 6.93
N SER A 33 12.99 4.56 6.53
CA SER A 33 13.62 5.84 6.85
C SER A 33 14.48 6.37 5.70
N TYR A 34 14.89 7.64 5.78
CA TYR A 34 15.86 8.20 4.84
C TYR A 34 17.19 7.43 4.84
N THR A 35 17.59 6.87 6.00
CA THR A 35 18.82 6.07 6.11
C THR A 35 18.67 4.75 5.36
N THR A 36 17.59 4.01 5.59
CA THR A 36 17.36 2.72 4.92
C THR A 36 17.18 2.89 3.41
N LEU A 37 16.56 3.98 2.96
CA LEU A 37 16.47 4.32 1.53
C LEU A 37 17.83 4.70 0.94
N SER A 38 18.65 5.43 1.70
CA SER A 38 19.98 5.85 1.24
C SER A 38 20.90 4.66 1.03
N GLU A 39 20.90 3.73 1.99
CA GLU A 39 21.68 2.50 1.93
C GLU A 39 21.24 1.61 0.75
N ALA A 40 19.94 1.48 0.51
CA ALA A 40 19.41 0.62 -0.54
C ALA A 40 19.54 1.20 -1.96
N THR A 41 19.42 2.52 -2.12
CA THR A 41 19.48 3.18 -3.44
C THR A 41 20.87 3.70 -3.81
N GLY A 42 21.77 3.88 -2.84
CA GLY A 42 23.03 4.59 -3.00
C GLY A 42 22.88 6.11 -3.12
N ILE A 43 21.66 6.65 -3.03
CA ILE A 43 21.39 8.10 -3.07
C ILE A 43 21.58 8.64 -1.65
N SER A 44 22.27 9.78 -1.49
CA SER A 44 22.51 10.35 -0.17
C SER A 44 21.21 10.71 0.55
N ARG A 45 21.20 10.62 1.88
CA ARG A 45 20.06 11.06 2.72
C ARG A 45 19.58 12.47 2.37
N THR A 46 20.52 13.41 2.17
CA THR A 46 20.24 14.79 1.74
C THR A 46 19.65 14.88 0.33
N GLY A 47 20.10 14.02 -0.58
CA GLY A 47 19.52 13.93 -1.93
C GLY A 47 18.09 13.43 -1.91
N ILE A 48 17.78 12.47 -1.05
CA ILE A 48 16.41 11.97 -0.86
C ILE A 48 15.54 13.04 -0.19
N SER A 49 16.01 13.67 0.89
CA SER A 49 15.24 14.72 1.60
C SER A 49 14.99 15.97 0.75
N HIS A 50 15.83 16.22 -0.26
CA HIS A 50 15.59 17.29 -1.22
C HIS A 50 14.34 17.05 -2.07
N HIS A 51 14.06 15.79 -2.44
CA HIS A 51 12.89 15.42 -3.23
C HIS A 51 11.66 15.09 -2.37
N PHE A 52 11.87 14.62 -1.16
CA PHE A 52 10.84 14.22 -0.21
C PHE A 52 11.16 14.83 1.17
N PRO A 53 10.77 16.10 1.42
CA PRO A 53 11.07 16.78 2.68
C PRO A 53 10.47 16.09 3.91
N ARG A 54 9.32 15.43 3.75
CA ARG A 54 8.64 14.67 4.81
C ARG A 54 8.50 13.22 4.45
N LYS A 55 8.51 12.35 5.46
CA LYS A 55 8.27 10.91 5.30
C LYS A 55 6.86 10.62 4.76
N SER A 56 5.86 11.44 5.11
CA SER A 56 4.49 11.35 4.60
C SER A 56 4.41 11.60 3.08
N ASP A 57 5.34 12.36 2.49
CA ASP A 57 5.36 12.67 1.04
C ASP A 57 5.52 11.42 0.18
N PHE A 58 6.21 10.39 0.69
CA PHE A 58 6.33 9.09 0.01
C PHE A 58 4.97 8.43 -0.14
N LEU A 59 4.19 8.37 0.95
CA LEU A 59 2.87 7.76 0.93
C LEU A 59 1.91 8.55 0.05
N VAL A 60 1.88 9.88 0.15
CA VAL A 60 1.04 10.72 -0.72
C VAL A 60 1.28 10.42 -2.20
N ARG A 61 2.54 10.22 -2.60
CA ARG A 61 2.89 9.97 -3.99
C ARG A 61 2.75 8.49 -4.40
N LEU A 62 2.85 7.55 -3.46
CA LEU A 62 2.65 6.11 -3.70
C LEU A 62 1.19 5.66 -3.59
N ASP A 63 0.32 6.45 -2.96
CA ASP A 63 -1.04 6.08 -2.60
C ASP A 63 -1.84 5.52 -3.79
N SER A 64 -1.79 6.20 -4.95
CA SER A 64 -2.44 5.73 -6.17
C SER A 64 -1.87 4.43 -6.70
N ARG A 65 -0.54 4.25 -6.64
CA ARG A 65 0.14 3.03 -7.11
C ARG A 65 -0.18 1.84 -6.20
N ILE A 66 -0.17 2.05 -4.89
CA ILE A 66 -0.56 1.04 -3.90
C ILE A 66 -2.03 0.66 -4.10
N GLY A 67 -2.90 1.65 -4.30
CA GLY A 67 -4.32 1.40 -4.54
C GLY A 67 -4.59 0.61 -5.82
N ASN A 68 -3.96 1.00 -6.93
CA ASN A 68 -4.10 0.30 -8.21
C ASN A 68 -3.58 -1.15 -8.10
N LEU A 69 -2.44 -1.34 -7.44
CA LEU A 69 -1.87 -2.67 -7.20
C LEU A 69 -2.86 -3.57 -6.43
N PHE A 70 -3.47 -3.02 -5.37
CA PHE A 70 -4.41 -3.77 -4.55
C PHE A 70 -5.71 -4.09 -5.29
N VAL A 71 -6.31 -3.11 -5.95
CA VAL A 71 -7.57 -3.29 -6.71
C VAL A 71 -7.40 -4.25 -7.88
N ALA A 72 -6.23 -4.26 -8.53
CA ALA A 72 -5.95 -5.19 -9.62
C ALA A 72 -5.92 -6.67 -9.20
N ALA A 73 -5.82 -6.95 -7.90
CA ALA A 73 -5.87 -8.31 -7.35
C ALA A 73 -7.30 -8.79 -7.04
N LEU A 74 -8.30 -7.92 -7.19
CA LEU A 74 -9.68 -8.19 -6.78
C LEU A 74 -10.59 -8.36 -7.99
N ASP A 75 -11.47 -9.36 -7.91
CA ASP A 75 -12.50 -9.63 -8.90
C ASP A 75 -13.86 -9.12 -8.40
N PHE A 76 -14.43 -8.15 -9.11
CA PHE A 76 -15.71 -7.52 -8.74
C PHE A 76 -16.91 -8.08 -9.51
N SER A 77 -16.74 -9.18 -10.26
CA SER A 77 -17.81 -9.78 -11.07
C SER A 77 -18.96 -10.37 -10.25
N SER A 78 -18.68 -10.81 -9.00
CA SER A 78 -19.68 -11.31 -8.05
C SER A 78 -19.14 -11.21 -6.62
N GLN A 79 -20.02 -11.36 -5.61
CA GLN A 79 -19.60 -11.39 -4.21
C GLN A 79 -18.67 -12.58 -3.93
N GLU A 80 -18.97 -13.76 -4.50
CA GLU A 80 -18.15 -14.97 -4.32
C GLU A 80 -16.77 -14.82 -4.97
N ALA A 81 -16.70 -14.20 -6.16
CA ALA A 81 -15.43 -13.91 -6.83
C ALA A 81 -14.60 -12.88 -6.04
N LEU A 82 -15.24 -11.86 -5.48
CA LEU A 82 -14.58 -10.85 -4.64
C LEU A 82 -14.00 -11.48 -3.37
N GLU A 83 -14.78 -12.31 -2.67
CA GLU A 83 -14.29 -13.02 -1.49
C GLU A 83 -13.14 -13.96 -1.83
N THR A 84 -13.27 -14.72 -2.92
CA THR A 84 -12.24 -15.68 -3.35
C THR A 84 -10.93 -14.98 -3.73
N SER A 85 -11.00 -13.97 -4.61
CA SER A 85 -9.83 -13.19 -5.03
C SER A 85 -9.19 -12.42 -3.88
N TRP A 86 -9.97 -11.87 -2.96
CA TRP A 86 -9.44 -11.25 -1.75
C TRP A 86 -8.67 -12.25 -0.88
N MET A 87 -9.24 -13.43 -0.64
CA MET A 87 -8.58 -14.47 0.16
C MET A 87 -7.32 -15.00 -0.51
N GLN A 88 -7.29 -15.10 -1.84
CA GLN A 88 -6.08 -15.42 -2.61
C GLN A 88 -5.03 -14.32 -2.45
N ALA A 89 -5.41 -13.05 -2.61
CA ALA A 89 -4.51 -11.92 -2.37
C ALA A 89 -3.93 -11.96 -0.95
N MET A 90 -4.70 -12.37 0.05
CA MET A 90 -4.22 -12.48 1.44
C MET A 90 -3.18 -13.60 1.67
N GLN A 91 -2.97 -14.51 0.72
CA GLN A 91 -1.87 -15.48 0.78
C GLN A 91 -0.52 -14.78 0.50
N GLU A 92 -0.54 -13.72 -0.29
CA GLU A 92 0.65 -12.96 -0.65
C GLU A 92 1.02 -11.94 0.43
N GLU A 93 2.31 -11.84 0.75
CA GLU A 93 2.79 -10.94 1.81
C GLU A 93 2.58 -9.46 1.45
N HIS A 94 2.78 -9.09 0.19
CA HIS A 94 2.71 -7.70 -0.23
C HIS A 94 1.28 -7.13 -0.15
N TYR A 95 0.24 -7.91 -0.48
CA TYR A 95 -1.17 -7.48 -0.28
C TYR A 95 -1.55 -7.42 1.20
N ARG A 96 -1.05 -8.36 2.02
CA ARG A 96 -1.20 -8.27 3.49
C ARG A 96 -0.54 -7.00 4.03
N ALA A 97 0.62 -6.61 3.51
CA ALA A 97 1.31 -5.40 3.90
C ALA A 97 0.52 -4.13 3.56
N VAL A 98 -0.19 -4.09 2.42
CA VAL A 98 -1.11 -3.00 2.07
C VAL A 98 -2.19 -2.82 3.15
N LEU A 99 -2.81 -3.91 3.61
CA LEU A 99 -3.86 -3.83 4.63
C LEU A 99 -3.28 -3.57 6.03
N ARG A 100 -2.10 -4.10 6.36
CA ARG A 100 -1.37 -3.69 7.59
C ARG A 100 -1.10 -2.20 7.61
N LEU A 101 -0.64 -1.65 6.49
CA LEU A 101 -0.42 -0.22 6.32
C LEU A 101 -1.73 0.54 6.54
N PHE A 102 -2.82 0.14 5.88
CA PHE A 102 -4.14 0.75 6.09
C PHE A 102 -4.52 0.79 7.58
N PHE A 103 -4.45 -0.34 8.29
CA PHE A 103 -4.81 -0.39 9.70
C PHE A 103 -3.87 0.44 10.59
N SER A 104 -2.56 0.48 10.28
CA SER A 104 -1.62 1.36 11.00
C SER A 104 -1.95 2.84 10.83
N LEU A 105 -2.42 3.24 9.65
CA LEU A 105 -2.83 4.62 9.37
C LEU A 105 -4.12 4.97 10.09
N CYS A 106 -5.07 4.03 10.23
CA CYS A 106 -6.30 4.24 11.01
C CYS A 106 -6.03 4.43 12.51
N GLY A 107 -5.02 3.75 13.06
CA GLY A 107 -4.67 3.83 14.48
C GLY A 107 -3.66 4.94 14.84
N GLY A 108 -3.06 5.59 13.83
CA GLY A 108 -2.03 6.61 14.02
C GLY A 108 -2.59 7.94 14.53
N ALA A 109 -1.92 8.57 15.49
CA ALA A 109 -2.28 9.91 15.98
C ALA A 109 -1.95 11.04 14.98
N ASN A 110 -1.16 10.75 13.93
CA ASN A 110 -0.73 11.73 12.95
C ASN A 110 -1.74 11.85 11.79
N ASN A 111 -2.58 12.89 11.89
CA ASN A 111 -3.57 13.30 10.89
C ASN A 111 -2.99 13.81 9.55
N GLU A 112 -1.68 13.68 9.29
CA GLU A 112 -1.08 14.14 8.03
C GLU A 112 -1.50 13.27 6.82
N ILE A 113 -1.82 12.00 7.06
CA ILE A 113 -2.22 11.05 6.01
C ILE A 113 -3.72 10.79 6.18
N THR A 114 -4.52 11.58 5.48
CA THR A 114 -6.00 11.55 5.60
C THR A 114 -6.67 10.63 4.59
N LEU A 115 -5.93 10.10 3.62
CA LEU A 115 -6.45 9.23 2.57
C LEU A 115 -5.50 8.07 2.30
N PHE A 116 -6.06 6.87 2.36
CA PHE A 116 -5.45 5.65 1.82
C PHE A 116 -6.39 5.11 0.75
N ARG A 117 -6.06 5.38 -0.51
CA ARG A 117 -6.96 5.15 -1.65
C ARG A 117 -7.26 3.68 -1.87
N ALA A 118 -6.35 2.76 -1.52
CA ALA A 118 -6.52 1.34 -1.82
C ALA A 118 -7.85 0.77 -1.34
N VAL A 119 -8.17 0.99 -0.06
CA VAL A 119 -9.43 0.49 0.53
C VAL A 119 -10.62 1.29 0.02
N SER A 120 -10.50 2.62 -0.12
CA SER A 120 -11.62 3.43 -0.63
C SER A 120 -11.97 3.11 -2.08
N THR A 121 -10.98 2.84 -2.93
CA THR A 121 -11.18 2.50 -4.35
C THR A 121 -11.75 1.09 -4.49
N ALA A 122 -11.23 0.12 -3.73
CA ALA A 122 -11.83 -1.22 -3.69
C ALA A 122 -13.29 -1.17 -3.24
N ARG A 123 -13.60 -0.38 -2.21
CA ARG A 123 -14.98 -0.16 -1.75
C ARG A 123 -15.86 0.50 -2.81
N GLN A 124 -15.37 1.55 -3.46
CA GLN A 124 -16.10 2.24 -4.53
C GLN A 124 -16.40 1.30 -5.70
N GLN A 125 -15.43 0.50 -6.12
CA GLN A 125 -15.61 -0.48 -7.19
C GLN A 125 -16.61 -1.57 -6.80
N ALA A 126 -16.53 -2.10 -5.58
CA ALA A 126 -17.50 -3.07 -5.08
C ALA A 126 -18.93 -2.50 -5.01
N ILE A 127 -19.10 -1.23 -4.63
CA ILE A 127 -20.42 -0.57 -4.64
C ILE A 127 -20.92 -0.38 -6.07
N ALA A 128 -20.05 -0.01 -7.00
CA ALA A 128 -20.41 0.21 -8.39
C ALA A 128 -20.90 -1.09 -9.07
N GLU A 129 -20.20 -2.20 -8.85
CA GLU A 129 -20.49 -3.49 -9.51
C GLU A 129 -21.52 -4.33 -8.76
N LEU A 130 -21.52 -4.31 -7.42
CA LEU A 130 -22.28 -5.23 -6.56
C LEU A 130 -23.27 -4.52 -5.63
N GLY A 131 -23.36 -3.17 -5.69
CA GLY A 131 -24.27 -2.38 -4.87
C GLY A 131 -24.01 -2.48 -3.37
N LEU A 132 -25.09 -2.43 -2.58
CA LEU A 132 -25.02 -2.55 -1.11
C LEU A 132 -24.41 -3.87 -0.64
N ALA A 133 -24.53 -4.92 -1.44
CA ALA A 133 -23.94 -6.20 -1.11
C ALA A 133 -22.40 -6.12 -1.17
N GLY A 134 -21.85 -5.50 -2.22
CA GLY A 134 -20.41 -5.24 -2.33
C GLY A 134 -19.84 -4.44 -1.15
N ASP A 135 -20.55 -3.41 -0.69
CA ASP A 135 -20.13 -2.64 0.49
C ASP A 135 -20.03 -3.52 1.75
N ARG A 136 -21.04 -4.36 1.98
CA ARG A 136 -21.06 -5.29 3.11
C ARG A 136 -19.94 -6.32 3.00
N THR A 137 -19.70 -6.85 1.81
CA THR A 137 -18.62 -7.81 1.54
C THR A 137 -17.26 -7.18 1.84
N ILE A 138 -16.98 -5.96 1.39
CA ILE A 138 -15.71 -5.26 1.71
C ILE A 138 -15.54 -5.07 3.22
N ASN A 139 -16.57 -4.61 3.93
CA ASN A 139 -16.50 -4.43 5.38
C ASN A 139 -16.27 -5.76 6.11
N HIS A 140 -16.93 -6.84 5.66
CA HIS A 140 -16.71 -8.19 6.19
C HIS A 140 -15.27 -8.66 5.97
N LEU A 141 -14.74 -8.51 4.75
CA LEU A 141 -13.38 -8.91 4.37
C LEU A 141 -12.31 -8.11 5.12
N LEU A 142 -12.52 -6.81 5.33
CA LEU A 142 -11.65 -5.98 6.16
C LEU A 142 -11.61 -6.49 7.61
N GLY A 143 -12.77 -6.77 8.20
CA GLY A 143 -12.86 -7.33 9.56
C GLY A 143 -12.17 -8.70 9.68
N ARG A 144 -12.45 -9.61 8.73
CA ARG A 144 -11.82 -10.93 8.66
C ARG A 144 -10.30 -10.81 8.53
N THR A 145 -9.82 -9.89 7.71
CA THR A 145 -8.39 -9.66 7.51
C THR A 145 -7.74 -9.09 8.77
N ALA A 146 -8.38 -8.14 9.46
CA ALA A 146 -7.86 -7.61 10.72
C ALA A 146 -7.64 -8.71 11.76
N VAL A 147 -8.61 -9.63 11.91
CA VAL A 147 -8.48 -10.80 12.80
C VAL A 147 -7.35 -11.72 12.34
N MET A 148 -7.28 -12.04 11.04
CA MET A 148 -6.22 -12.88 10.46
C MET A 148 -4.82 -12.32 10.74
N LEU A 149 -4.63 -11.01 10.55
CA LEU A 149 -3.35 -10.33 10.77
C LEU A 149 -2.94 -10.31 12.25
N LEU A 150 -3.89 -10.17 13.18
CA LEU A 150 -3.61 -10.23 14.62
C LEU A 150 -3.27 -11.65 15.09
N SER A 151 -3.90 -12.66 14.49
CA SER A 151 -3.82 -14.04 14.96
C SER A 151 -2.55 -14.78 14.50
N ASN A 152 -1.65 -14.12 13.74
CA ASN A 152 -0.61 -14.79 12.95
C ASN A 152 -1.16 -15.97 12.13
N PHE A 153 -2.42 -15.88 11.67
CA PHE A 153 -3.10 -17.00 11.05
C PHE A 153 -2.47 -17.26 9.68
N ASP A 154 -1.68 -18.34 9.58
CA ASP A 154 -1.18 -18.83 8.32
C ASP A 154 -2.36 -19.35 7.50
N VAL A 155 -2.74 -18.60 6.46
CA VAL A 155 -3.83 -18.93 5.54
C VAL A 155 -3.63 -20.32 4.90
N ALA A 156 -2.38 -20.80 4.85
CA ALA A 156 -2.00 -22.11 4.34
C ALA A 156 -2.58 -23.31 5.12
N LYS A 157 -3.14 -23.12 6.32
CA LYS A 157 -3.71 -24.23 7.14
C LYS A 157 -5.22 -24.38 7.07
N ALA A 158 -5.92 -23.57 6.28
CA ALA A 158 -7.39 -23.56 6.24
C ALA A 158 -7.98 -24.01 4.88
N ALA A 159 -7.20 -24.71 4.05
CA ALA A 159 -7.66 -25.35 2.82
C ALA A 159 -7.68 -26.88 2.98
#